data_AF-A0A7S1HMS4-F1
#
_entry.id   AF-A0A7S1HMS4-F1
#
_cell.length_a   1.000
_cell.length_b   1.000
_cell.length_c   1.000
_cell.angle_alpha   90.00
_cell.angle_beta   90.00
_cell.angle_gamma   90.00
#
_symmetry.space_group_name_H-M   'P 1'
#
loop_
_entity.id
_entity.type
_entity.pdbx_description
1 polymer ?
#
loop_
_entity_poly.entity_id
_entity_poly.type
_entity_poly.pdbx_seq_one_letter_code
_entity_poly.pdbx_strand_id
1 'polypeptide(L)'
;FVLTRSLGPRVLPVRPSGTTLQAARGLSIAACGIGSAWIRDGGSSTSRLLVQSRRSFSEGSTPGPPTAPPADQGPPPEKLFEVMSTTFVKEVLESVEPVIVFACAPQQQEMVAPLAQAVQATPGIRLALMDAQKCADIAQQLRVENLPTTLAFTGGKCVDMQPGEMTAGSAGEYVQRIVGLAQTKAATDAMQVAGKALSEGQVEMALNIYMQVQTQSRETHGGPATAGMVLCAVQLKDLDAAKDLAETLKSDFPKDLEDPIVKQALNAVEFAEMGASPDSNLAELEDKVRADPGDHQARHDLALALFGAKKYEEAIEHVLTIVKGDKAWEGGKAKELLFKFFDTLGSQHPLVAGGRKRLASLLF
;
A
#
# COMPACT_ATOMS: atom_id res chain seq x y z
N PHE A 1 -13.95 -25.88 56.32
CA PHE A 1 -14.86 -24.72 56.22
C PHE A 1 -14.57 -24.05 54.87
N VAL A 2 -15.40 -24.09 53.82
CA VAL A 2 -16.89 -24.15 53.70
C VAL A 2 -17.51 -22.86 54.28
N LEU A 3 -18.24 -21.99 53.56
CA LEU A 3 -18.83 -21.97 52.18
C LEU A 3 -18.16 -20.87 51.30
N THR A 4 -18.30 -20.68 49.97
CA THR A 4 -19.27 -20.98 48.87
C THR A 4 -20.54 -20.12 48.71
N ARG A 5 -20.46 -19.07 47.86
CA ARG A 5 -21.50 -18.44 46.98
C ARG A 5 -20.81 -17.24 46.27
N SER A 6 -20.80 -17.03 44.94
CA SER A 6 -21.64 -17.44 43.80
C SER A 6 -23.06 -16.84 43.77
N LEU A 7 -23.23 -15.85 42.88
CA LEU A 7 -24.45 -15.52 42.13
C LEU A 7 -24.07 -14.72 40.88
N GLY A 8 -24.78 -14.92 39.76
CA GLY A 8 -24.41 -14.46 38.42
C GLY A 8 -25.03 -13.14 37.93
N PRO A 9 -24.83 -12.80 36.64
CA PRO A 9 -25.20 -11.50 36.07
C PRO A 9 -26.69 -11.34 35.76
N ARG A 10 -27.11 -10.10 35.44
CA ARG A 10 -28.47 -9.77 34.97
C ARG A 10 -28.40 -8.85 33.75
N VAL A 11 -29.28 -9.06 32.76
CA VAL A 11 -29.12 -8.56 31.38
C VAL A 11 -30.39 -7.83 30.90
N LEU A 12 -30.24 -6.54 30.57
CA LEU A 12 -31.08 -5.69 29.68
C LEU A 12 -32.59 -5.54 30.09
N PRO A 13 -33.35 -4.53 29.57
CA PRO A 13 -33.72 -4.39 28.15
C PRO A 13 -33.54 -2.99 27.52
N VAL A 14 -33.51 -3.00 26.19
CA VAL A 14 -33.49 -1.90 25.22
C VAL A 14 -34.68 -0.93 25.35
N ARG A 15 -34.48 0.34 24.96
CA ARG A 15 -35.54 1.23 24.44
C ARG A 15 -35.12 1.91 23.13
N PRO A 16 -35.89 1.80 22.03
CA PRO A 16 -35.68 2.60 20.83
C PRO A 16 -36.50 3.89 20.85
N SER A 17 -35.95 4.99 20.33
CA SER A 17 -36.64 6.27 20.15
C SER A 17 -36.64 6.66 18.67
N GLY A 18 -37.50 6.02 17.88
CA GLY A 18 -37.77 6.43 16.50
C GLY A 18 -38.82 7.55 16.46
N THR A 19 -38.48 8.69 15.87
CA THR A 19 -39.45 9.77 15.60
C THR A 19 -39.48 10.04 14.10
N THR A 20 -40.58 9.67 13.45
CA THR A 20 -40.80 9.87 12.02
C THR A 20 -41.04 11.34 11.69
N LEU A 21 -40.35 11.87 10.67
CA LEU A 21 -40.80 13.03 9.91
C LEU A 21 -40.65 12.72 8.41
N GLN A 22 -41.72 12.93 7.65
CA GLN A 22 -41.85 12.49 6.26
C GLN A 22 -42.56 13.56 5.43
N ALA A 23 -41.99 13.87 4.25
CA ALA A 23 -42.51 14.79 3.23
C ALA A 23 -42.57 16.28 3.67
N ALA A 24 -42.70 17.27 2.77
CA ALA A 24 -42.95 17.22 1.33
C ALA A 24 -42.32 18.42 0.58
N ARG A 25 -42.36 18.37 -0.77
CA ARG A 25 -42.00 19.41 -1.76
C ARG A 25 -40.47 19.63 -1.94
N GLY A 26 -39.91 19.76 -3.14
CA GLY A 26 -40.45 19.54 -4.49
C GLY A 26 -40.44 20.80 -5.38
N LEU A 27 -39.44 20.88 -6.28
CA LEU A 27 -39.35 21.78 -7.44
C LEU A 27 -38.46 21.04 -8.48
N SER A 28 -39.04 20.53 -9.57
CA SER A 28 -39.28 21.21 -10.85
C SER A 28 -38.00 21.36 -11.69
N ILE A 29 -37.86 20.48 -12.69
CA ILE A 29 -36.82 20.53 -13.72
C ILE A 29 -37.29 21.48 -14.83
N ALA A 30 -36.59 22.59 -15.04
CA ALA A 30 -36.86 23.53 -16.12
C ALA A 30 -35.94 23.27 -17.31
N ALA A 31 -36.50 22.77 -18.42
CA ALA A 31 -35.78 22.63 -19.69
C ALA A 31 -36.02 23.86 -20.58
N CYS A 32 -34.95 24.44 -21.14
CA CYS A 32 -35.02 25.51 -22.13
C CYS A 32 -33.72 25.51 -22.98
N GLY A 33 -33.75 25.68 -24.31
CA GLY A 33 -34.93 25.82 -25.18
C GLY A 33 -34.70 26.56 -26.50
N ILE A 34 -33.52 26.44 -27.12
CA ILE A 34 -33.13 27.08 -28.39
C ILE A 34 -32.25 26.02 -29.13
N GLY A 35 -32.35 25.70 -30.43
CA GLY A 35 -32.84 26.43 -31.61
C GLY A 35 -31.63 26.74 -32.51
N SER A 36 -31.59 26.48 -33.84
CA SER A 36 -32.61 26.00 -34.78
C SER A 36 -31.96 25.32 -36.02
N ALA A 37 -32.81 24.80 -36.91
CA ALA A 37 -32.60 24.25 -38.26
C ALA A 37 -31.61 25.04 -39.18
N TRP A 38 -31.14 24.58 -40.36
CA TRP A 38 -31.70 23.68 -41.41
C TRP A 38 -30.52 23.03 -42.23
N ILE A 39 -30.58 22.39 -43.43
CA ILE A 39 -31.63 22.04 -44.44
C ILE A 39 -31.13 20.89 -45.39
N ARG A 40 -32.00 19.92 -45.78
CA ARG A 40 -31.99 19.08 -47.03
C ARG A 40 -30.72 18.28 -47.41
N ASP A 41 -30.66 17.36 -48.40
CA ASP A 41 -31.59 16.46 -49.13
C ASP A 41 -30.73 15.22 -49.53
N GLY A 42 -31.22 14.04 -49.90
CA GLY A 42 -32.59 13.54 -50.03
C GLY A 42 -32.62 12.25 -50.88
N GLY A 43 -33.53 11.31 -50.59
CA GLY A 43 -33.79 10.09 -51.40
C GLY A 43 -32.76 8.94 -51.25
N SER A 44 -33.11 7.69 -51.58
CA SER A 44 -34.44 7.12 -51.85
C SER A 44 -34.43 5.58 -51.77
N SER A 45 -35.55 5.01 -51.31
CA SER A 45 -36.31 3.88 -51.91
C SER A 45 -35.56 2.80 -52.75
N THR A 46 -35.77 1.49 -52.61
CA THR A 46 -36.87 0.76 -51.93
C THR A 46 -36.49 -0.69 -51.62
N SER A 47 -37.18 -1.32 -50.66
CA SER A 47 -37.10 -2.74 -50.33
C SER A 47 -37.57 -3.68 -51.46
N ARG A 48 -37.02 -4.89 -51.51
CA ARG A 48 -37.78 -6.13 -51.79
C ARG A 48 -37.06 -7.39 -51.29
N LEU A 49 -37.76 -8.21 -50.53
CA LEU A 49 -37.40 -9.63 -50.34
C LEU A 49 -37.84 -10.42 -51.58
N LEU A 50 -37.24 -11.59 -51.85
CA LEU A 50 -37.97 -12.89 -51.81
C LEU A 50 -37.14 -14.11 -52.26
N VAL A 51 -37.70 -15.28 -51.90
CA VAL A 51 -37.50 -16.63 -52.48
C VAL A 51 -36.23 -17.41 -52.11
N GLN A 52 -36.47 -18.69 -51.83
CA GLN A 52 -35.52 -19.76 -51.50
C GLN A 52 -35.41 -20.76 -52.66
N SER A 53 -34.51 -21.74 -52.53
CA SER A 53 -34.66 -23.11 -53.07
C SER A 53 -34.43 -23.29 -54.60
N ARG A 54 -34.14 -24.48 -55.14
CA ARG A 54 -33.68 -25.77 -54.57
C ARG A 54 -33.19 -26.71 -55.69
N ARG A 55 -32.14 -27.53 -55.42
CA ARG A 55 -31.73 -28.72 -56.21
C ARG A 55 -31.20 -28.36 -57.63
N SER A 56 -30.53 -29.21 -58.40
CA SER A 56 -30.26 -30.67 -58.40
C SER A 56 -28.78 -30.93 -58.81
N PHE A 57 -28.04 -31.94 -58.33
CA PHE A 57 -28.03 -33.37 -58.77
C PHE A 57 -27.66 -33.52 -60.26
N SER A 58 -26.65 -34.29 -60.70
CA SER A 58 -25.50 -35.04 -60.10
C SER A 58 -24.40 -35.17 -61.19
N GLU A 59 -23.29 -35.93 -61.18
CA GLU A 59 -22.62 -36.97 -60.34
C GLU A 59 -21.10 -36.92 -60.70
N GLY A 60 -20.13 -37.79 -60.32
CA GLY A 60 -20.08 -39.07 -59.59
C GLY A 60 -18.62 -39.60 -59.50
N SER A 61 -18.43 -40.82 -58.99
CA SER A 61 -17.16 -41.60 -58.84
C SER A 61 -16.30 -41.40 -57.57
N THR A 62 -16.22 -42.46 -56.75
CA THR A 62 -15.23 -42.77 -55.68
C THR A 62 -14.85 -44.26 -55.79
N PRO A 63 -13.61 -44.68 -55.46
CA PRO A 63 -13.17 -44.98 -54.07
C PRO A 63 -11.71 -44.50 -53.78
N GLY A 64 -11.14 -44.55 -52.57
CA GLY A 64 -11.58 -45.02 -51.24
C GLY A 64 -10.70 -44.44 -50.09
N PRO A 65 -10.95 -44.79 -48.82
CA PRO A 65 -10.41 -44.10 -47.61
C PRO A 65 -9.01 -44.60 -47.17
N PRO A 66 -8.32 -44.06 -46.11
CA PRO A 66 -8.85 -43.26 -44.98
C PRO A 66 -7.94 -42.11 -44.42
N THR A 67 -8.38 -41.58 -43.26
CA THR A 67 -7.64 -40.78 -42.25
C THR A 67 -7.70 -39.25 -42.39
N ALA A 68 -8.09 -38.58 -41.30
CA ALA A 68 -8.05 -37.14 -41.14
C ALA A 68 -7.12 -36.75 -39.97
N PRO A 69 -6.36 -35.66 -40.08
CA PRO A 69 -5.86 -34.90 -38.93
C PRO A 69 -6.97 -33.98 -38.34
N PRO A 70 -6.83 -33.54 -37.07
CA PRO A 70 -7.92 -32.90 -36.31
C PRO A 70 -8.04 -31.38 -36.53
N ALA A 71 -9.06 -30.81 -35.89
CA ALA A 71 -9.40 -29.39 -35.93
C ALA A 71 -8.35 -28.47 -35.27
N ASP A 72 -8.32 -27.24 -35.77
CA ASP A 72 -8.24 -25.98 -35.03
C ASP A 72 -7.73 -26.09 -33.58
N GLN A 73 -6.42 -25.86 -33.39
CA GLN A 73 -5.86 -25.66 -32.06
C GLN A 73 -6.13 -24.22 -31.62
N GLY A 74 -6.84 -24.06 -30.51
CA GLY A 74 -7.03 -22.76 -29.87
C GLY A 74 -5.70 -22.09 -29.49
N PRO A 75 -5.71 -20.78 -29.19
CA PRO A 75 -4.48 -20.01 -28.97
C PRO A 75 -3.60 -20.63 -27.86
N PRO A 76 -2.27 -20.68 -28.06
CA PRO A 76 -1.34 -21.26 -27.09
C PRO A 76 -1.33 -20.47 -25.76
N PRO A 77 -0.96 -21.12 -24.63
CA PRO A 77 -1.18 -20.57 -23.30
C PRO A 77 -0.37 -19.30 -23.00
N GLU A 78 -1.08 -18.29 -22.51
CA GLU A 78 -0.76 -16.85 -22.48
C GLU A 78 0.40 -16.41 -21.54
N LYS A 79 1.25 -17.34 -21.09
CA LYS A 79 2.30 -17.09 -20.07
C LYS A 79 3.74 -17.48 -20.45
N LEU A 80 3.93 -18.15 -21.58
CA LEU A 80 5.25 -18.50 -22.12
C LEU A 80 5.51 -17.68 -23.39
N PHE A 81 6.60 -16.93 -23.45
CA PHE A 81 6.96 -16.14 -24.63
C PHE A 81 8.47 -16.19 -24.92
N GLU A 82 8.84 -16.20 -26.20
CA GLU A 82 10.25 -16.10 -26.61
C GLU A 82 10.70 -14.63 -26.66
N VAL A 83 11.92 -14.37 -26.21
CA VAL A 83 12.51 -13.02 -26.13
C VAL A 83 13.72 -12.92 -27.04
N MET A 84 13.73 -11.84 -27.82
CA MET A 84 14.80 -11.47 -28.75
C MET A 84 15.47 -10.18 -28.25
N SER A 85 16.68 -9.88 -28.71
CA SER A 85 17.43 -8.67 -28.31
C SER A 85 16.65 -7.36 -28.51
N THR A 86 15.71 -7.32 -29.45
CA THR A 86 14.83 -6.17 -29.73
C THR A 86 13.61 -6.07 -28.82
N THR A 87 13.14 -7.17 -28.20
CA THR A 87 11.96 -7.19 -27.32
C THR A 87 12.32 -7.20 -25.84
N PHE A 88 13.54 -7.61 -25.47
CA PHE A 88 13.98 -7.79 -24.08
C PHE A 88 13.71 -6.58 -23.18
N VAL A 89 14.05 -5.35 -23.61
CA VAL A 89 13.88 -4.15 -22.77
C VAL A 89 12.40 -3.95 -22.41
N LYS A 90 11.53 -3.94 -23.42
CA LYS A 90 10.08 -3.74 -23.26
C LYS A 90 9.41 -4.88 -22.48
N GLU A 91 9.75 -6.13 -22.80
CA GLU A 91 9.04 -7.28 -22.24
C GLU A 91 9.60 -7.79 -20.92
N VAL A 92 10.86 -7.49 -20.57
CA VAL A 92 11.50 -7.96 -19.32
C VAL A 92 11.77 -6.81 -18.35
N LEU A 93 12.30 -5.67 -18.83
CA LEU A 93 12.73 -4.57 -17.95
C LEU A 93 11.60 -3.58 -17.66
N GLU A 94 10.78 -3.24 -18.65
CA GLU A 94 9.59 -2.38 -18.50
C GLU A 94 8.36 -3.13 -17.95
N SER A 95 8.50 -4.44 -17.66
CA SER A 95 7.42 -5.27 -17.12
C SER A 95 7.02 -4.85 -15.70
N VAL A 96 5.70 -4.68 -15.51
CA VAL A 96 5.08 -4.47 -14.19
C VAL A 96 5.06 -5.77 -13.38
N GLU A 97 4.71 -6.89 -14.03
CA GLU A 97 4.81 -8.22 -13.42
C GLU A 97 6.26 -8.70 -13.37
N PRO A 98 6.69 -9.43 -12.32
CA PRO A 98 7.97 -10.12 -12.32
C PRO A 98 8.09 -11.12 -13.48
N VAL A 99 9.22 -11.08 -14.18
CA VAL A 99 9.53 -11.93 -15.33
C VAL A 99 10.71 -12.83 -15.00
N ILE A 100 10.53 -14.14 -15.17
CA ILE A 100 11.62 -15.09 -15.11
C ILE A 100 12.11 -15.33 -16.54
N VAL A 101 13.41 -15.17 -16.79
CA VAL A 101 14.05 -15.42 -18.09
C VAL A 101 14.87 -16.71 -17.98
N PHE A 102 14.53 -17.71 -18.78
CA PHE A 102 15.35 -18.92 -18.95
C PHE A 102 16.30 -18.73 -20.12
N ALA A 103 17.59 -18.57 -19.84
CA ALA A 103 18.65 -18.44 -20.84
C ALA A 103 19.20 -19.83 -21.18
N CYS A 104 19.05 -20.28 -22.42
CA CYS A 104 19.42 -21.64 -22.83
C CYS A 104 20.05 -21.69 -24.24
N ALA A 105 20.74 -22.79 -24.53
CA ALA A 105 21.01 -23.18 -25.92
C ALA A 105 19.75 -23.79 -26.56
N PRO A 106 19.58 -23.78 -27.90
CA PRO A 106 18.40 -24.36 -28.56
C PRO A 106 18.19 -25.86 -28.31
N GLN A 107 19.25 -26.60 -27.94
CA GLN A 107 19.17 -28.01 -27.56
C GLN A 107 18.67 -28.24 -26.12
N GLN A 108 18.60 -27.17 -25.30
CA GLN A 108 18.24 -27.21 -23.88
C GLN A 108 16.82 -26.67 -23.62
N GLN A 109 16.06 -26.35 -24.67
CA GLN A 109 14.74 -25.70 -24.56
C GLN A 109 13.71 -26.57 -23.82
N GLU A 110 13.80 -27.90 -23.90
CA GLU A 110 12.92 -28.84 -23.17
C GLU A 110 13.08 -28.75 -21.63
N MET A 111 14.28 -28.37 -21.15
CA MET A 111 14.60 -28.28 -19.72
C MET A 111 13.87 -27.12 -19.01
N VAL A 112 13.18 -26.24 -19.75
CA VAL A 112 12.30 -25.23 -19.16
C VAL A 112 11.00 -25.82 -18.60
N ALA A 113 10.62 -27.05 -18.97
CA ALA A 113 9.32 -27.63 -18.62
C ALA A 113 8.95 -27.61 -17.12
N PRO A 114 9.86 -27.90 -16.16
CA PRO A 114 9.54 -27.81 -14.73
C PRO A 114 9.26 -26.38 -14.26
N LEU A 115 10.00 -25.40 -14.81
CA LEU A 115 9.83 -23.98 -14.54
C LEU A 115 8.54 -23.44 -15.17
N ALA A 116 8.21 -23.88 -16.39
CA ALA A 116 6.96 -23.54 -17.06
C ALA A 116 5.73 -24.04 -16.29
N GLN A 117 5.79 -25.26 -15.72
CA GLN A 117 4.72 -25.78 -14.86
C GLN A 117 4.58 -24.96 -13.56
N ALA A 118 5.70 -24.62 -12.90
CA ALA A 118 5.70 -23.79 -11.71
C ALA A 118 5.13 -22.38 -11.96
N VAL A 119 5.46 -21.76 -13.09
CA VAL A 119 4.91 -20.44 -13.49
C VAL A 119 3.44 -20.54 -13.94
N GLN A 120 3.01 -21.60 -14.61
CA GLN A 120 1.59 -21.79 -14.95
C GLN A 120 0.72 -21.93 -13.68
N ALA A 121 1.21 -22.66 -12.67
CA ALA A 121 0.57 -22.79 -11.37
C ALA A 121 0.52 -21.48 -10.54
N THR A 122 1.30 -20.46 -10.92
CA THR A 122 1.47 -19.23 -10.14
C THR A 122 0.91 -18.01 -10.88
N PRO A 123 -0.11 -17.29 -10.36
CA PRO A 123 -0.56 -16.02 -10.94
C PRO A 123 0.48 -14.90 -10.69
N GLY A 124 0.55 -13.92 -11.61
CA GLY A 124 1.40 -12.73 -11.44
C GLY A 124 2.88 -12.89 -11.78
N ILE A 125 3.31 -13.98 -12.42
CA ILE A 125 4.64 -14.14 -13.04
C ILE A 125 4.46 -14.50 -14.53
N ARG A 126 5.33 -13.95 -15.37
CA ARG A 126 5.51 -14.37 -16.79
C ARG A 126 6.83 -15.12 -16.97
N LEU A 127 6.86 -16.07 -17.91
CA LEU A 127 8.08 -16.82 -18.26
C LEU A 127 8.54 -16.47 -19.68
N ALA A 128 9.72 -15.86 -19.73
CA ALA A 128 10.46 -15.57 -20.95
C ALA A 128 11.47 -16.68 -21.24
N LEU A 129 11.55 -17.13 -22.49
CA LEU A 129 12.62 -17.99 -22.98
C LEU A 129 13.58 -17.19 -23.86
N MET A 130 14.88 -17.25 -23.58
CA MET A 130 15.91 -16.50 -24.30
C MET A 130 16.96 -17.46 -24.86
N ASP A 131 17.04 -17.53 -26.18
CA ASP A 131 18.14 -18.19 -26.88
C ASP A 131 19.42 -17.36 -26.72
N ALA A 132 20.37 -17.88 -25.95
CA ALA A 132 21.61 -17.19 -25.62
C ALA A 132 22.58 -17.06 -26.80
N GLN A 133 22.41 -17.84 -27.88
CA GLN A 133 23.18 -17.68 -29.12
C GLN A 133 22.61 -16.54 -29.98
N LYS A 134 21.27 -16.41 -30.04
CA LYS A 134 20.60 -15.29 -30.73
C LYS A 134 20.73 -13.97 -29.97
N CYS A 135 20.79 -14.01 -28.64
CA CYS A 135 20.81 -12.83 -27.77
C CYS A 135 22.16 -12.62 -27.05
N ALA A 136 23.27 -12.93 -27.72
CA ALA A 136 24.62 -12.96 -27.14
C ALA A 136 25.02 -11.64 -26.44
N ASP A 137 24.67 -10.48 -27.01
CA ASP A 137 24.98 -9.17 -26.40
C ASP A 137 24.30 -8.99 -25.03
N ILE A 138 23.05 -9.46 -24.91
CA ILE A 138 22.27 -9.40 -23.66
C ILE A 138 22.78 -10.46 -22.67
N ALA A 139 23.10 -11.67 -23.14
CA ALA A 139 23.73 -12.70 -22.31
C ALA A 139 25.06 -12.20 -21.69
N GLN A 140 25.89 -11.48 -22.45
CA GLN A 140 27.12 -10.85 -21.92
C GLN A 140 26.82 -9.72 -20.92
N GLN A 141 25.88 -8.81 -21.21
CA GLN A 141 25.50 -7.74 -20.29
C GLN A 141 24.95 -8.27 -18.96
N LEU A 142 24.18 -9.36 -19.01
CA LEU A 142 23.63 -10.06 -17.84
C LEU A 142 24.62 -11.03 -17.18
N ARG A 143 25.84 -11.18 -17.73
CA ARG A 143 26.89 -12.10 -17.24
C ARG A 143 26.47 -13.57 -17.18
N VAL A 144 25.71 -14.02 -18.17
CA VAL A 144 25.34 -15.43 -18.34
C VAL A 144 26.54 -16.21 -18.90
N GLU A 145 27.41 -16.67 -18.01
CA GLU A 145 28.63 -17.41 -18.35
C GLU A 145 28.38 -18.91 -18.61
N ASN A 146 27.31 -19.48 -18.03
CA ASN A 146 26.97 -20.90 -18.11
C ASN A 146 25.54 -21.10 -18.62
N LEU A 147 25.30 -22.16 -19.41
CA LEU A 147 23.98 -22.49 -19.97
C LEU A 147 23.54 -23.91 -19.55
N PRO A 148 22.31 -24.09 -19.03
CA PRO A 148 21.28 -23.07 -18.85
C PRO A 148 21.56 -22.14 -17.65
N THR A 149 20.92 -20.98 -17.61
CA THR A 149 20.81 -20.12 -16.43
C THR A 149 19.40 -19.53 -16.34
N THR A 150 18.80 -19.56 -15.15
CA THR A 150 17.52 -18.92 -14.85
C THR A 150 17.77 -17.56 -14.18
N LEU A 151 17.12 -16.51 -14.68
CA LEU A 151 17.22 -15.14 -14.17
C LEU A 151 15.83 -14.67 -13.73
N ALA A 152 15.73 -13.91 -12.64
CA ALA A 152 14.47 -13.29 -12.22
C ALA A 152 14.57 -11.76 -12.24
N PHE A 153 13.60 -11.10 -12.87
CA PHE A 153 13.53 -9.64 -12.99
C PHE A 153 12.26 -9.10 -12.32
N THR A 154 12.42 -8.07 -11.48
CA THR A 154 11.31 -7.47 -10.71
C THR A 154 11.36 -5.95 -10.81
N GLY A 155 10.61 -5.40 -11.78
CA GLY A 155 10.58 -3.96 -12.09
C GLY A 155 11.97 -3.41 -12.44
N GLY A 156 12.45 -3.74 -13.64
CA GLY A 156 13.69 -3.23 -14.23
C GLY A 156 15.02 -3.76 -13.68
N LYS A 157 15.02 -4.64 -12.68
CA LYS A 157 16.26 -5.16 -12.06
C LYS A 157 16.24 -6.68 -11.93
N CYS A 158 17.38 -7.31 -12.24
CA CYS A 158 17.63 -8.71 -11.90
C CYS A 158 17.72 -8.84 -10.37
N VAL A 159 16.88 -9.68 -9.77
CA VAL A 159 16.83 -9.93 -8.32
C VAL A 159 17.46 -11.26 -7.90
N ASP A 160 17.52 -12.22 -8.81
CA ASP A 160 18.10 -13.55 -8.58
C ASP A 160 18.67 -14.12 -9.90
N MET A 161 19.72 -14.95 -9.81
CA MET A 161 20.38 -15.61 -10.93
C MET A 161 20.84 -17.00 -10.49
N GLN A 162 20.22 -18.04 -11.06
CA GLN A 162 20.47 -19.43 -10.73
C GLN A 162 21.03 -20.17 -11.98
N PRO A 163 22.34 -20.46 -12.04
CA PRO A 163 22.92 -21.27 -13.10
C PRO A 163 22.53 -22.75 -12.93
N GLY A 164 22.45 -23.47 -14.06
CA GLY A 164 22.15 -24.91 -14.09
C GLY A 164 20.66 -25.27 -14.17
N GLU A 165 20.40 -26.57 -14.17
CA GLU A 165 19.07 -27.16 -14.37
C GLU A 165 18.25 -27.14 -13.07
N MET A 166 16.93 -27.08 -13.18
CA MET A 166 16.02 -27.02 -12.02
C MET A 166 15.06 -28.21 -12.00
N THR A 167 15.04 -28.94 -10.89
CA THR A 167 14.00 -29.95 -10.63
C THR A 167 12.65 -29.28 -10.41
N ALA A 168 11.54 -30.01 -10.58
CA ALA A 168 10.19 -29.46 -10.37
C ALA A 168 9.97 -28.87 -8.95
N GLY A 169 10.57 -29.49 -7.91
CA GLY A 169 10.53 -28.93 -6.55
C GLY A 169 11.30 -27.61 -6.45
N SER A 170 12.56 -27.61 -6.89
CA SER A 170 13.43 -26.42 -6.87
C SER A 170 12.86 -25.27 -7.70
N ALA A 171 12.20 -25.57 -8.82
CA ALA A 171 11.53 -24.58 -9.66
C ALA A 171 10.30 -23.95 -8.95
N GLY A 172 9.50 -24.76 -8.25
CA GLY A 172 8.39 -24.27 -7.42
C GLY A 172 8.85 -23.34 -6.30
N GLU A 173 9.87 -23.77 -5.53
CA GLU A 173 10.47 -22.97 -4.46
C GLU A 173 11.07 -21.65 -4.96
N TYR A 174 11.72 -21.68 -6.14
CA TYR A 174 12.26 -20.49 -6.79
C TYR A 174 11.15 -19.52 -7.21
N VAL A 175 10.13 -20.00 -7.93
CA VAL A 175 8.99 -19.18 -8.36
C VAL A 175 8.30 -18.52 -7.16
N GLN A 176 8.04 -19.26 -6.08
CA GLN A 176 7.45 -18.70 -4.85
C GLN A 176 8.34 -17.64 -4.18
N ARG A 177 9.66 -17.85 -4.14
CA ARG A 177 10.63 -16.85 -3.64
C ARG A 177 10.57 -15.55 -4.44
N ILE A 178 10.49 -15.65 -5.78
CA ILE A 178 10.40 -14.47 -6.66
C ILE A 178 9.06 -13.74 -6.47
N VAL A 179 7.93 -14.46 -6.29
CA VAL A 179 6.65 -13.82 -5.90
C VAL A 179 6.80 -13.04 -4.60
N GLY A 180 7.33 -13.66 -3.53
CA GLY A 180 7.48 -13.03 -2.23
C GLY A 180 8.37 -11.77 -2.27
N LEU A 181 9.50 -11.82 -3.00
CA LEU A 181 10.37 -10.67 -3.22
C LEU A 181 9.68 -9.56 -4.04
N ALA A 182 8.87 -9.92 -5.05
CA ALA A 182 8.12 -8.96 -5.85
C ALA A 182 7.01 -8.27 -5.06
N GLN A 183 6.25 -9.02 -4.26
CA GLN A 183 5.23 -8.49 -3.34
C GLN A 183 5.86 -7.57 -2.29
N THR A 184 6.95 -8.01 -1.65
CA THR A 184 7.74 -7.21 -0.69
C THR A 184 8.18 -5.87 -1.29
N LYS A 185 8.71 -5.88 -2.52
CA LYS A 185 9.13 -4.66 -3.21
C LYS A 185 7.92 -3.77 -3.54
N ALA A 186 6.85 -4.34 -4.11
CA ALA A 186 5.64 -3.59 -4.48
C ALA A 186 4.96 -2.93 -3.28
N ALA A 187 4.92 -3.62 -2.13
CA ALA A 187 4.46 -3.06 -0.87
C ALA A 187 5.33 -1.88 -0.40
N THR A 188 6.65 -2.02 -0.47
CA THR A 188 7.61 -0.96 -0.11
C THR A 188 7.45 0.27 -1.02
N ASP A 189 7.36 0.06 -2.34
CA ASP A 189 7.18 1.13 -3.32
C ASP A 189 5.82 1.83 -3.15
N ALA A 190 4.74 1.07 -2.91
CA ALA A 190 3.41 1.61 -2.62
C ALA A 190 3.37 2.42 -1.32
N MET A 191 4.03 1.97 -0.25
CA MET A 191 4.15 2.74 1.00
C MET A 191 4.86 4.08 0.82
N GLN A 192 5.84 4.18 -0.08
CA GLN A 192 6.48 5.46 -0.41
C GLN A 192 5.54 6.41 -1.15
N VAL A 193 4.65 5.88 -2.01
CA VAL A 193 3.60 6.68 -2.68
C VAL A 193 2.57 7.16 -1.64
N ALA A 194 2.13 6.28 -0.74
CA ALA A 194 1.20 6.63 0.34
C ALA A 194 1.78 7.71 1.28
N GLY A 195 3.05 7.60 1.66
CA GLY A 195 3.73 8.61 2.49
C GLY A 195 3.83 9.98 1.82
N LYS A 196 4.08 10.02 0.50
CA LYS A 196 4.03 11.27 -0.29
C LYS A 196 2.63 11.84 -0.35
N ALA A 197 1.63 11.02 -0.68
CA ALA A 197 0.22 11.40 -0.73
C ALA A 197 -0.24 12.02 0.60
N LEU A 198 0.12 11.40 1.74
CA LEU A 198 -0.17 11.93 3.08
C LEU A 198 0.52 13.29 3.31
N SER A 199 1.79 13.44 2.92
CA SER A 199 2.53 14.72 3.04
C SER A 199 1.98 15.85 2.15
N GLU A 200 1.30 15.49 1.06
CA GLU A 200 0.60 16.40 0.15
C GLU A 200 -0.86 16.67 0.57
N GLY A 201 -1.32 16.11 1.69
CA GLY A 201 -2.70 16.25 2.18
C GLY A 201 -3.73 15.35 1.47
N GLN A 202 -3.29 14.44 0.59
CA GLN A 202 -4.14 13.48 -0.12
C GLN A 202 -4.49 12.26 0.77
N VAL A 203 -5.05 12.52 1.96
CA VAL A 203 -5.16 11.53 3.05
C VAL A 203 -6.00 10.31 2.68
N GLU A 204 -7.10 10.50 1.95
CA GLU A 204 -7.95 9.39 1.47
C GLU A 204 -7.18 8.46 0.52
N MET A 205 -6.32 9.01 -0.36
CA MET A 205 -5.50 8.20 -1.27
C MET A 205 -4.43 7.44 -0.50
N ALA A 206 -3.77 8.09 0.47
CA ALA A 206 -2.79 7.44 1.34
C ALA A 206 -3.41 6.28 2.13
N LEU A 207 -4.56 6.50 2.75
CA LEU A 207 -5.28 5.49 3.54
C LEU A 207 -5.65 4.26 2.70
N ASN A 208 -6.19 4.46 1.49
CA ASN A 208 -6.52 3.36 0.58
C ASN A 208 -5.28 2.53 0.19
N ILE A 209 -4.15 3.18 -0.09
CA ILE A 209 -2.90 2.47 -0.43
C ILE A 209 -2.38 1.69 0.79
N TYR A 210 -2.39 2.28 2.00
CA TYR A 210 -1.97 1.56 3.21
C TYR A 210 -2.87 0.35 3.52
N MET A 211 -4.21 0.48 3.37
CA MET A 211 -5.15 -0.64 3.49
C MET A 211 -4.87 -1.75 2.46
N GLN A 212 -4.55 -1.39 1.22
CA GLN A 212 -4.16 -2.36 0.20
C GLN A 212 -2.88 -3.10 0.59
N VAL A 213 -1.83 -2.39 1.04
CA VAL A 213 -0.57 -3.01 1.48
C VAL A 213 -0.78 -3.90 2.72
N GLN A 214 -1.55 -3.44 3.70
CA GLN A 214 -1.90 -4.24 4.89
C GLN A 214 -2.64 -5.53 4.51
N THR A 215 -3.49 -5.49 3.48
CA THR A 215 -4.23 -6.66 2.97
C THR A 215 -3.36 -7.60 2.13
N GLN A 216 -2.49 -7.05 1.27
CA GLN A 216 -1.68 -7.82 0.31
C GLN A 216 -0.33 -8.30 0.87
N SER A 217 0.16 -7.73 1.98
CA SER A 217 1.50 -8.00 2.51
C SER A 217 1.57 -7.93 4.04
N ARG A 218 0.50 -8.36 4.74
CA ARG A 218 0.38 -8.32 6.21
C ARG A 218 1.59 -8.92 6.95
N GLU A 219 2.17 -10.00 6.43
CA GLU A 219 3.28 -10.71 7.08
C GLU A 219 4.63 -9.99 7.01
N THR A 220 4.78 -9.03 6.08
CA THR A 220 6.08 -8.36 5.79
C THR A 220 6.03 -6.84 6.01
N HIS A 221 4.85 -6.24 5.83
CA HIS A 221 4.63 -4.78 5.94
C HIS A 221 3.42 -4.43 6.80
N GLY A 222 2.80 -5.40 7.49
CA GLY A 222 1.55 -5.19 8.23
C GLY A 222 1.63 -4.10 9.30
N GLY A 223 2.64 -4.12 10.17
CA GLY A 223 2.86 -3.05 11.16
C GLY A 223 3.12 -1.70 10.50
N PRO A 224 4.16 -1.57 9.64
CA PRO A 224 4.46 -0.31 8.95
C PRO A 224 3.30 0.27 8.11
N ALA A 225 2.46 -0.56 7.50
CA ALA A 225 1.25 -0.12 6.79
C ALA A 225 0.14 0.33 7.76
N THR A 226 -0.09 -0.40 8.85
CA THR A 226 -1.07 -0.01 9.89
C THR A 226 -0.66 1.31 10.56
N ALA A 227 0.63 1.56 10.75
CA ALA A 227 1.16 2.84 11.20
C ALA A 227 0.89 3.99 10.20
N GLY A 228 0.98 3.72 8.90
CA GLY A 228 0.51 4.63 7.87
C GLY A 228 -0.99 4.97 8.00
N MET A 229 -1.84 3.97 8.29
CA MET A 229 -3.27 4.17 8.53
C MET A 229 -3.55 5.01 9.79
N VAL A 230 -2.81 4.77 10.89
CA VAL A 230 -2.87 5.59 12.12
C VAL A 230 -2.55 7.06 11.81
N LEU A 231 -1.46 7.32 11.08
CA LEU A 231 -1.08 8.69 10.70
C LEU A 231 -2.15 9.36 9.81
N CYS A 232 -2.83 8.59 8.95
CA CYS A 232 -3.98 9.10 8.19
C CYS A 232 -5.17 9.44 9.10
N ALA A 233 -5.52 8.57 10.06
CA ALA A 233 -6.62 8.80 11.00
C ALA A 233 -6.39 10.04 11.89
N VAL A 234 -5.16 10.22 12.41
CA VAL A 234 -4.76 11.45 13.13
C VAL A 234 -4.90 12.69 12.25
N GLN A 235 -4.49 12.62 10.97
CA GLN A 235 -4.62 13.74 10.03
C GLN A 235 -6.09 14.05 9.66
N LEU A 236 -6.97 13.05 9.67
CA LEU A 236 -8.44 13.21 9.54
C LEU A 236 -9.12 13.67 10.84
N LYS A 237 -8.37 13.74 11.96
CA LYS A 237 -8.87 14.02 13.32
C LYS A 237 -9.83 12.94 13.87
N ASP A 238 -9.85 11.75 13.29
CA ASP A 238 -10.56 10.59 13.81
C ASP A 238 -9.68 9.90 14.86
N LEU A 239 -9.71 10.46 16.08
CA LEU A 239 -8.86 10.00 17.17
C LEU A 239 -9.30 8.64 17.72
N ASP A 240 -10.57 8.27 17.58
CA ASP A 240 -11.06 6.97 18.04
C ASP A 240 -10.55 5.86 17.10
N ALA A 241 -10.70 6.03 15.78
CA ALA A 241 -10.10 5.10 14.81
C ALA A 241 -8.56 5.06 14.91
N ALA A 242 -7.91 6.19 15.21
CA ALA A 242 -6.45 6.23 15.40
C ALA A 242 -5.99 5.42 16.62
N LYS A 243 -6.77 5.39 17.71
CA LYS A 243 -6.51 4.57 18.90
C LYS A 243 -6.72 3.08 18.62
N ASP A 244 -7.83 2.70 18.01
CA ASP A 244 -8.13 1.29 17.68
C ASP A 244 -7.03 0.69 16.78
N LEU A 245 -6.53 1.45 15.81
CA LEU A 245 -5.40 1.07 14.95
C LEU A 245 -4.06 1.04 15.72
N ALA A 246 -3.87 1.93 16.71
CA ALA A 246 -2.68 1.93 17.58
C ALA A 246 -2.67 0.79 18.62
N GLU A 247 -3.83 0.31 19.07
CA GLU A 247 -3.94 -0.94 19.84
C GLU A 247 -3.72 -2.16 18.93
N THR A 248 -4.26 -2.14 17.72
CA THR A 248 -4.01 -3.18 16.69
C THR A 248 -2.51 -3.33 16.41
N LEU A 249 -1.76 -2.23 16.28
CA LEU A 249 -0.29 -2.25 16.17
C LEU A 249 0.39 -3.00 17.33
N LYS A 250 -0.02 -2.72 18.57
CA LYS A 250 0.55 -3.30 19.79
C LYS A 250 0.18 -4.79 19.96
N SER A 251 -1.00 -5.19 19.50
CA SER A 251 -1.51 -6.57 19.51
C SER A 251 -0.85 -7.44 18.43
N ASP A 252 -1.00 -7.02 17.17
CA ASP A 252 -0.79 -7.90 16.02
C ASP A 252 0.63 -7.81 15.46
N PHE A 253 1.30 -6.67 15.68
CA PHE A 253 2.62 -6.37 15.13
C PHE A 253 3.67 -6.04 16.21
N PRO A 254 3.79 -6.82 17.31
CA PRO A 254 4.70 -6.51 18.43
C PRO A 254 6.19 -6.54 18.07
N LYS A 255 6.54 -7.14 16.91
CA LYS A 255 7.91 -7.12 16.35
C LYS A 255 8.26 -5.77 15.69
N ASP A 256 7.25 -5.07 15.19
CA ASP A 256 7.39 -3.88 14.35
C ASP A 256 7.36 -2.60 15.20
N LEU A 257 7.09 -2.71 16.51
CA LEU A 257 7.09 -1.60 17.47
C LEU A 257 8.41 -0.83 17.54
N GLU A 258 9.52 -1.45 17.11
CA GLU A 258 10.81 -0.77 17.04
C GLU A 258 11.02 0.08 15.77
N ASP A 259 10.17 -0.08 14.74
CA ASP A 259 10.26 0.63 13.47
C ASP A 259 10.00 2.15 13.64
N PRO A 260 10.80 3.01 12.99
CA PRO A 260 10.60 4.47 13.01
C PRO A 260 9.18 4.93 12.64
N ILE A 261 8.50 4.32 11.65
CA ILE A 261 7.14 4.76 11.24
C ILE A 261 6.10 4.33 12.27
N VAL A 262 6.28 3.16 12.91
CA VAL A 262 5.39 2.67 13.97
C VAL A 262 5.52 3.54 15.22
N LYS A 263 6.74 3.89 15.62
CA LYS A 263 6.99 4.86 16.70
C LYS A 263 6.41 6.24 16.40
N GLN A 264 6.61 6.74 15.18
CA GLN A 264 6.02 8.01 14.75
C GLN A 264 4.49 8.00 14.83
N ALA A 265 3.86 6.91 14.39
CA ALA A 265 2.40 6.74 14.43
C ALA A 265 1.86 6.68 15.86
N LEU A 266 2.46 5.88 16.75
CA LEU A 266 2.06 5.78 18.15
C LEU A 266 2.19 7.13 18.87
N ASN A 267 3.32 7.84 18.68
CA ASN A 267 3.53 9.15 19.27
C ASN A 267 2.54 10.19 18.72
N ALA A 268 2.17 10.11 17.44
CA ALA A 268 1.18 11.01 16.83
C ALA A 268 -0.22 10.86 17.46
N VAL A 269 -0.64 9.65 17.84
CA VAL A 269 -1.88 9.43 18.60
C VAL A 269 -1.77 10.07 19.97
N GLU A 270 -0.70 9.79 20.72
CA GLU A 270 -0.52 10.33 22.08
C GLU A 270 -0.49 11.87 22.10
N PHE A 271 0.13 12.51 21.11
CA PHE A 271 0.08 13.98 20.98
C PHE A 271 -1.31 14.50 20.62
N ALA A 272 -2.04 13.81 19.75
CA ALA A 272 -3.40 14.20 19.38
C ALA A 272 -4.38 14.03 20.56
N GLU A 273 -4.22 12.99 21.38
CA GLU A 273 -4.93 12.82 22.65
C GLU A 273 -4.63 13.95 23.65
N MET A 274 -3.38 14.41 23.70
CA MET A 274 -2.97 15.58 24.50
C MET A 274 -3.46 16.92 23.93
N GLY A 275 -4.16 16.94 22.79
CA GLY A 275 -4.70 18.15 22.18
C GLY A 275 -3.71 18.94 21.31
N ALA A 276 -2.57 18.35 20.93
CA ALA A 276 -1.58 18.97 20.04
C ALA A 276 -2.05 19.01 18.57
N SER A 277 -3.08 19.82 18.30
CA SER A 277 -3.57 20.04 16.93
C SER A 277 -2.78 21.15 16.23
N PRO A 278 -2.41 21.00 14.95
CA PRO A 278 -1.84 22.10 14.16
C PRO A 278 -2.83 23.26 13.95
N ASP A 279 -4.14 23.01 14.13
CA ASP A 279 -5.20 24.03 14.09
C ASP A 279 -5.54 24.61 15.48
N SER A 280 -4.76 24.27 16.52
CA SER A 280 -4.91 24.93 17.83
C SER A 280 -4.58 26.41 17.71
N ASN A 281 -5.37 27.29 18.34
CA ASN A 281 -5.17 28.73 18.24
C ASN A 281 -3.93 29.16 19.04
N LEU A 282 -2.76 29.07 18.38
CA LEU A 282 -1.45 29.39 18.95
C LEU A 282 -1.42 30.78 19.58
N ALA A 283 -2.09 31.76 18.94
CA ALA A 283 -2.16 33.14 19.44
C ALA A 283 -2.93 33.26 20.76
N GLU A 284 -4.04 32.52 20.93
CA GLU A 284 -4.76 32.48 22.22
C GLU A 284 -3.93 31.83 23.34
N LEU A 285 -3.13 30.81 23.00
CA LEU A 285 -2.26 30.13 23.96
C LEU A 285 -1.05 30.99 24.33
N GLU A 286 -0.43 31.66 23.35
CA GLU A 286 0.61 32.68 23.57
C GLU A 286 0.07 33.85 24.41
N ASP A 287 -1.14 34.34 24.14
CA ASP A 287 -1.77 35.43 24.89
C ASP A 287 -2.09 35.01 26.34
N LYS A 288 -2.58 33.79 26.57
CA LYS A 288 -2.80 33.23 27.93
C LYS A 288 -1.49 33.18 28.72
N VAL A 289 -0.43 32.63 28.12
CA VAL A 289 0.91 32.53 28.76
C VAL A 289 1.60 33.90 28.93
N ARG A 290 1.21 34.91 28.14
CA ARG A 290 1.65 36.30 28.31
C ARG A 290 0.87 37.03 29.41
N ALA A 291 -0.41 36.70 29.59
CA ALA A 291 -1.28 37.27 30.63
C ALA A 291 -0.98 36.67 32.02
N ASP A 292 -0.77 35.36 32.12
CA ASP A 292 -0.23 34.71 33.32
C ASP A 292 1.03 33.89 32.97
N PRO A 293 2.24 34.49 33.12
CA PRO A 293 3.49 33.77 32.96
C PRO A 293 3.73 32.64 33.96
N GLY A 294 2.94 32.58 35.05
CA GLY A 294 2.98 31.53 36.07
C GLY A 294 2.12 30.32 35.73
N ASP A 295 1.15 30.41 34.81
CA ASP A 295 0.28 29.27 34.46
C ASP A 295 1.07 28.15 33.76
N HIS A 296 1.35 27.09 34.52
CA HIS A 296 2.06 25.91 34.02
C HIS A 296 1.20 25.04 33.09
N GLN A 297 -0.13 25.08 33.23
CA GLN A 297 -1.05 24.34 32.34
C GLN A 297 -1.17 25.05 30.99
N ALA A 298 -1.36 26.38 30.97
CA ALA A 298 -1.32 27.14 29.71
C ALA A 298 0.04 27.02 29.00
N ARG A 299 1.16 26.97 29.74
CA ARG A 299 2.49 26.71 29.16
C ARG A 299 2.63 25.29 28.59
N HIS A 300 2.04 24.30 29.24
CA HIS A 300 2.05 22.91 28.79
C HIS A 300 1.27 22.76 27.48
N ASP A 301 0.08 23.36 27.42
CA ASP A 301 -0.80 23.26 26.25
C ASP A 301 -0.27 24.10 25.07
N LEU A 302 0.35 25.26 25.36
CA LEU A 302 1.12 26.00 24.37
C LEU A 302 2.32 25.18 23.84
N ALA A 303 3.06 24.48 24.70
CA ALA A 303 4.17 23.65 24.24
C ALA A 303 3.73 22.50 23.33
N LEU A 304 2.59 21.86 23.62
CA LEU A 304 1.96 20.85 22.76
C LEU A 304 1.55 21.44 21.40
N ALA A 305 0.89 22.60 21.41
CA ALA A 305 0.52 23.33 20.19
C ALA A 305 1.75 23.71 19.34
N LEU A 306 2.80 24.25 19.97
CA LEU A 306 4.08 24.57 19.32
C LEU A 306 4.74 23.33 18.71
N PHE A 307 4.71 22.18 19.41
CA PHE A 307 5.28 20.92 18.92
C PHE A 307 4.50 20.37 17.70
N GLY A 308 3.16 20.41 17.74
CA GLY A 308 2.30 20.09 16.59
C GLY A 308 2.54 21.01 15.39
N ALA A 309 2.76 22.31 15.66
CA ALA A 309 3.16 23.30 14.66
C ALA A 309 4.64 23.20 14.21
N LYS A 310 5.38 22.16 14.65
CA LYS A 310 6.81 21.91 14.35
C LYS A 310 7.78 22.98 14.84
N LYS A 311 7.35 23.89 15.73
CA LYS A 311 8.17 24.88 16.44
C LYS A 311 8.91 24.23 17.62
N TYR A 312 9.74 23.23 17.33
CA TYR A 312 10.32 22.32 18.33
C TYR A 312 11.17 23.00 19.40
N GLU A 313 11.94 24.05 19.06
CA GLU A 313 12.77 24.77 20.04
C GLU A 313 11.93 25.59 21.02
N GLU A 314 10.92 26.30 20.52
CA GLU A 314 9.94 27.04 21.33
C GLU A 314 9.21 26.09 22.29
N ALA A 315 8.71 24.95 21.78
CA ALA A 315 8.04 23.93 22.59
C ALA A 315 8.93 23.41 23.74
N ILE A 316 10.20 23.11 23.46
CA ILE A 316 11.17 22.63 24.47
C ILE A 316 11.43 23.68 25.56
N GLU A 317 11.60 24.96 25.20
CA GLU A 317 11.83 26.03 26.18
C GLU A 317 10.60 26.32 27.06
N HIS A 318 9.38 26.21 26.51
CA HIS A 318 8.16 26.31 27.31
C HIS A 318 8.07 25.21 28.37
N VAL A 319 8.40 23.96 28.04
CA VAL A 319 8.38 22.85 29.02
C VAL A 319 9.55 22.95 30.02
N LEU A 320 10.75 23.33 29.59
CA LEU A 320 11.87 23.61 30.49
C LEU A 320 11.56 24.76 31.47
N THR A 321 10.74 25.73 31.05
CA THR A 321 10.27 26.80 31.94
C THR A 321 9.35 26.28 33.04
N ILE A 322 8.46 25.31 32.74
CA ILE A 322 7.62 24.64 33.76
C ILE A 322 8.52 23.90 34.76
N VAL A 323 9.43 23.04 34.27
CA VAL A 323 10.33 22.24 35.14
C VAL A 323 11.25 23.12 36.00
N LYS A 324 11.55 24.35 35.56
CA LYS A 324 12.29 25.35 36.34
C LYS A 324 11.44 26.02 37.44
N GLY A 325 10.13 26.17 37.22
CA GLY A 325 9.17 26.70 38.19
C GLY A 325 8.81 25.66 39.26
N ASP A 326 8.29 24.52 38.81
CA ASP A 326 7.97 23.36 39.66
C ASP A 326 8.41 22.06 38.99
N LYS A 327 9.38 21.38 39.62
CA LYS A 327 9.94 20.09 39.16
C LYS A 327 8.96 18.92 39.31
N ALA A 328 7.95 19.05 40.16
CA ALA A 328 6.98 18.02 40.51
C ALA A 328 5.56 18.33 39.98
N TRP A 329 5.41 19.35 39.13
CA TRP A 329 4.13 19.79 38.59
C TRP A 329 3.36 18.63 37.94
N GLU A 330 2.12 18.46 38.38
CA GLU A 330 1.25 17.30 38.07
C GLU A 330 1.98 15.95 38.10
N GLY A 331 2.76 15.72 39.16
CA GLY A 331 3.50 14.46 39.39
C GLY A 331 4.77 14.30 38.54
N GLY A 332 5.12 15.31 37.72
CA GLY A 332 6.24 15.26 36.78
C GLY A 332 5.82 15.27 35.30
N LYS A 333 4.54 15.46 34.99
CA LYS A 333 3.95 15.56 33.63
C LYS A 333 4.80 16.34 32.63
N ALA A 334 5.33 17.50 33.03
CA ALA A 334 6.22 18.31 32.18
C ALA A 334 7.53 17.60 31.80
N LYS A 335 8.14 16.84 32.71
CA LYS A 335 9.35 16.04 32.43
C LYS A 335 9.05 14.88 31.48
N GLU A 336 7.89 14.25 31.62
CA GLU A 336 7.44 13.16 30.73
C GLU A 336 7.17 13.68 29.32
N LEU A 337 6.45 14.81 29.18
CA LEU A 337 6.22 15.48 27.90
C LEU A 337 7.54 15.81 27.19
N LEU A 338 8.52 16.34 27.93
CA LEU A 338 9.84 16.66 27.38
C LEU A 338 10.61 15.43 26.89
N PHE A 339 10.44 14.27 27.53
CA PHE A 339 10.99 13.01 27.01
C PHE A 339 10.25 12.55 25.75
N LYS A 340 8.91 12.63 25.69
CA LYS A 340 8.14 12.30 24.46
C LYS A 340 8.54 13.19 23.28
N PHE A 341 8.79 14.49 23.51
CA PHE A 341 9.37 15.38 22.50
C PHE A 341 10.75 14.90 22.02
N PHE A 342 11.64 14.50 22.94
CA PHE A 342 12.98 14.02 22.58
C PHE A 342 12.98 12.70 21.81
N ASP A 343 12.11 11.76 22.18
CA ASP A 343 12.07 10.45 21.55
C ASP A 343 11.38 10.51 20.16
N THR A 344 10.45 11.47 19.97
CA THR A 344 9.86 11.78 18.65
C THR A 344 10.83 12.50 17.71
N LEU A 345 11.69 13.39 18.23
CA LEU A 345 12.75 14.03 17.46
C LEU A 345 13.94 13.09 17.17
N GLY A 346 14.08 12.02 17.95
CA GLY A 346 15.18 11.07 17.85
C GLY A 346 16.46 11.55 18.57
N SER A 347 17.24 10.58 19.06
CA SER A 347 18.40 10.81 19.93
C SER A 347 19.56 11.60 19.30
N GLN A 348 19.61 11.72 17.96
CA GLN A 348 20.65 12.45 17.22
C GLN A 348 20.29 13.92 16.95
N HIS A 349 19.06 14.35 17.22
CA HIS A 349 18.61 15.70 16.87
C HIS A 349 19.29 16.78 17.76
N PRO A 350 19.79 17.90 17.21
CA PRO A 350 20.59 18.87 17.97
C PRO A 350 19.84 19.49 19.16
N LEU A 351 18.54 19.76 19.01
CA LEU A 351 17.69 20.26 20.10
C LEU A 351 17.56 19.25 21.26
N VAL A 352 17.67 17.94 20.99
CA VAL A 352 17.58 16.89 22.03
C VAL A 352 18.85 16.87 22.88
N ALA A 353 20.02 17.00 22.27
CA ALA A 353 21.28 17.13 23.02
C ALA A 353 21.30 18.39 23.90
N GLY A 354 20.84 19.54 23.35
CA GLY A 354 20.71 20.80 24.10
C GLY A 354 19.69 20.70 25.24
N GLY A 355 18.49 20.22 24.95
CA GLY A 355 17.39 20.07 25.91
C GLY A 355 17.71 19.10 27.04
N ARG A 356 18.31 17.93 26.75
CA ARG A 356 18.75 16.97 27.78
C ARG A 356 19.80 17.57 28.71
N LYS A 357 20.73 18.39 28.19
CA LYS A 357 21.72 19.12 29.01
C LYS A 357 21.07 20.21 29.89
N ARG A 358 20.12 20.98 29.35
CA ARG A 358 19.35 21.99 30.11
C ARG A 358 18.54 21.33 31.23
N LEU A 359 17.83 20.23 30.93
CA LEU A 359 17.06 19.45 31.90
C LEU A 359 17.93 18.90 33.04
N ALA A 360 19.09 18.32 32.73
CA ALA A 360 20.02 17.83 33.74
C ALA A 360 20.43 18.94 34.72
N SER A 361 20.77 20.13 34.21
CA SER A 361 21.15 21.31 35.00
C SER A 361 19.98 21.99 35.74
N LEU A 362 18.74 21.56 35.52
CA LEU A 362 17.57 21.97 36.31
C LEU A 362 17.24 20.94 37.41
N LEU A 363 17.57 19.67 37.20
CA LEU A 363 17.23 18.59 38.14
C LEU A 363 18.31 18.36 39.21
N PHE A 364 19.58 18.52 38.86
CA PHE A 364 20.76 18.28 39.72
C PHE A 364 21.57 19.57 39.95
#